data_AF-A0A2G6KSQ6-F1
#
_entry.id   AF-A0A2G6KSQ6-F1
#
_cell.length_a   1.000
_cell.length_b   1.000
_cell.length_c   1.000
_cell.angle_alpha   90.00
_cell.angle_beta   90.00
_cell.angle_gamma   90.00
#
_symmetry.space_group_name_H-M   'P 1'
#
loop_
_entity.id
_entity.type
_entity.pdbx_description
1 polymer ?
#
loop_
_entity_poly.entity_id
_entity_poly.type
_entity_poly.pdbx_seq_one_letter_code
_entity_poly.pdbx_strand_id
1 'polypeptide(L)'
;MKPFFSPRRFLQPKLLSLLVATVLFTGCSYLPPVSDVKPWEKGTLADPDMAPGGLARDNGLFSHVYTSKEAARGGEGVGGGGCGCN
;
A
#
# COMPACT_ATOMS: atom_id res chain seq x y z
N MET A 1 -27.62 55.02 -11.40
CA MET A 1 -26.75 54.00 -10.81
C MET A 1 -26.90 52.71 -11.62
N LYS A 2 -25.87 52.25 -12.35
CA LYS A 2 -25.93 51.02 -13.18
C LYS A 2 -25.06 49.95 -12.52
N PRO A 3 -25.57 48.72 -12.26
CA PRO A 3 -24.77 47.68 -11.65
C PRO A 3 -23.76 47.13 -12.66
N PHE A 4 -22.50 47.05 -12.24
CA PHE A 4 -21.34 46.69 -13.05
C PHE A 4 -21.16 45.17 -13.17
N PHE A 5 -22.23 44.41 -13.44
CA PHE A 5 -22.14 42.95 -13.58
C PHE A 5 -21.75 42.58 -15.03
N SER A 6 -20.44 42.47 -15.27
CA SER A 6 -19.89 41.99 -16.55
C SER A 6 -19.89 40.46 -16.60
N PRO A 7 -20.61 39.82 -17.55
CA PRO A 7 -20.71 38.36 -17.64
C PRO A 7 -19.39 37.70 -18.07
N ARG A 8 -18.44 38.48 -18.62
CA ARG A 8 -17.13 37.99 -19.07
C ARG A 8 -16.16 37.63 -17.94
N ARG A 9 -16.46 38.01 -16.69
CA ARG A 9 -15.66 37.60 -15.52
C ARG A 9 -15.88 36.14 -15.12
N PHE A 10 -17.01 35.54 -15.52
CA PHE A 10 -17.36 34.16 -15.19
C PHE A 10 -16.70 33.11 -16.11
N LEU A 11 -16.27 33.50 -17.31
CA LEU A 11 -15.74 32.59 -18.34
C LEU A 11 -14.26 32.91 -18.66
N GLN A 12 -13.43 33.11 -17.63
CA GLN A 12 -12.00 33.33 -17.82
C GLN A 12 -11.27 31.98 -17.86
N PRO A 13 -10.58 31.61 -18.95
CA PRO A 13 -9.91 30.30 -19.08
C PRO A 13 -8.80 30.09 -18.05
N LYS A 14 -8.25 31.18 -17.49
CA LYS A 14 -7.28 31.14 -16.39
C LYS A 14 -7.86 30.57 -15.10
N LEU A 15 -9.13 30.84 -14.81
CA LEU A 15 -9.81 30.30 -13.64
C LEU A 15 -10.06 28.80 -13.79
N LEU A 16 -10.42 28.38 -15.01
CA LEU A 16 -10.61 26.97 -15.35
C LEU A 16 -9.29 26.18 -15.24
N SER A 17 -8.19 26.74 -15.76
CA SER A 17 -6.85 26.14 -15.68
C SER A 17 -6.37 26.00 -14.23
N LEU A 18 -6.63 26.99 -13.38
CA LEU A 18 -6.28 26.93 -11.96
C LEU A 18 -7.08 25.82 -11.23
N LEU A 19 -8.36 25.69 -11.56
CA LEU A 19 -9.25 24.69 -10.94
C LEU A 19 -8.89 23.26 -11.37
N VAL A 20 -8.52 23.07 -12.65
CA VAL A 20 -7.99 21.79 -13.14
C VAL A 20 -6.66 21.46 -12.46
N ALA A 21 -5.75 22.43 -12.30
CA ALA A 21 -4.48 22.21 -11.61
C ALA A 21 -4.71 21.75 -10.16
N THR A 22 -5.65 22.36 -9.43
CA THR A 22 -5.95 21.94 -8.05
C THR A 22 -6.46 20.52 -7.95
N VAL A 23 -7.27 20.05 -8.90
CA VAL A 23 -7.77 18.66 -8.92
C VAL A 23 -6.67 17.65 -9.24
N LEU A 24 -5.68 18.03 -10.05
CA LEU A 24 -4.55 17.15 -10.38
C LEU A 24 -3.57 16.97 -9.19
N PHE A 25 -3.54 17.90 -8.24
CA PHE A 25 -2.70 17.82 -7.04
C PHE A 25 -3.40 17.22 -5.82
N THR A 26 -4.72 16.96 -5.87
CA THR A 26 -5.38 16.14 -4.85
C THR A 26 -5.07 14.68 -5.13
N GLY A 27 -4.09 14.13 -4.42
CA GLY A 27 -3.76 12.70 -4.51
C GLY A 27 -4.86 11.80 -3.92
N CYS A 28 -4.46 10.64 -3.41
CA CYS A 28 -5.37 9.65 -2.80
C CYS A 28 -5.98 10.07 -1.45
N SER A 29 -5.91 11.35 -1.08
CA SER A 29 -6.38 11.89 0.21
C SER A 29 -7.90 11.79 0.39
N TYR A 30 -8.66 11.57 -0.68
CA TYR A 30 -10.11 11.38 -0.65
C TYR A 30 -10.53 9.91 -0.48
N LEU A 31 -9.59 8.96 -0.54
CA LEU A 31 -9.94 7.58 -0.24
C LEU A 31 -10.32 7.47 1.24
N PRO A 32 -11.31 6.61 1.57
CA PRO A 32 -11.63 6.33 2.97
C PRO A 32 -10.34 5.89 3.69
N PRO A 33 -10.12 6.37 4.92
CA PRO A 33 -8.91 6.05 5.63
C PRO A 33 -8.86 4.54 5.87
N VAL A 34 -7.69 3.94 5.65
CA VAL A 34 -7.42 2.51 5.92
C VAL A 34 -7.67 2.15 7.41
N SER A 35 -7.93 3.14 8.25
CA SER A 35 -8.37 3.00 9.65
C SER A 35 -9.72 2.32 9.84
N ASP A 36 -10.54 2.16 8.80
CA ASP A 36 -11.79 1.40 8.91
C ASP A 36 -11.54 -0.09 9.20
N VAL A 37 -10.34 -0.60 8.88
CA VAL A 37 -9.90 -1.95 9.22
C VAL A 37 -9.26 -1.95 10.60
N LYS A 38 -9.92 -2.56 11.58
CA LYS A 38 -9.38 -2.68 12.93
C LYS A 38 -8.25 -3.71 12.97
N PRO A 39 -7.25 -3.56 13.86
CA PRO A 39 -6.10 -4.49 13.94
C PRO A 39 -6.48 -5.96 14.13
N TRP A 40 -7.58 -6.24 14.82
CA TRP A 40 -8.07 -7.59 15.08
C TRP A 40 -8.88 -8.20 13.92
N GLU A 41 -9.31 -7.40 12.94
CA GLU A 41 -10.00 -7.88 11.74
C GLU A 41 -9.02 -8.51 10.74
N LYS A 42 -7.71 -8.37 10.97
CA LYS A 42 -6.64 -9.01 10.17
C LYS A 42 -6.89 -10.50 9.95
N GLY A 43 -7.27 -11.23 11.00
CA GLY A 43 -7.49 -12.68 10.90
C GLY A 43 -8.66 -13.06 10.00
N THR A 44 -9.68 -12.21 9.92
CA THR A 44 -10.90 -12.46 9.13
C THR A 44 -10.76 -11.95 7.69
N LEU A 45 -9.98 -10.88 7.49
CA LEU A 45 -9.74 -10.26 6.18
C LEU A 45 -8.56 -10.87 5.42
N ALA A 46 -7.70 -11.64 6.10
CA ALA A 46 -6.61 -12.33 5.46
C ALA A 46 -7.14 -13.49 4.60
N ASP A 47 -6.78 -13.47 3.32
CA ASP A 47 -6.95 -14.63 2.45
C ASP A 47 -6.05 -15.78 2.95
N PRO A 48 -6.48 -17.05 2.89
CA PRO A 48 -5.63 -18.20 3.18
C PRO A 48 -4.23 -18.15 2.54
N ASP A 49 -4.12 -17.58 1.34
CA ASP A 49 -2.85 -17.49 0.61
C ASP A 49 -1.90 -16.42 1.18
N MET A 50 -2.36 -15.58 2.11
CA MET A 50 -1.53 -14.59 2.83
C MET A 50 -0.85 -15.18 4.07
N ALA A 51 -1.06 -16.47 4.37
CA ALA A 51 -0.35 -17.15 5.43
C ALA A 51 1.18 -17.08 5.21
N PRO A 52 2.00 -17.12 6.28
CA PRO A 52 3.45 -17.27 6.13
C PRO A 52 3.78 -18.50 5.27
N GLY A 53 4.64 -18.32 4.26
CA GLY A 53 4.92 -19.36 3.26
C GLY A 53 3.99 -19.34 2.04
N GLY A 54 2.87 -18.61 2.11
CA GLY A 54 1.90 -18.44 1.03
C GLY A 54 1.35 -19.77 0.51
N LEU A 55 1.22 -19.88 -0.81
CA LEU A 55 0.94 -21.14 -1.48
C LEU A 55 2.16 -22.08 -1.39
N ALA A 56 1.93 -23.40 -1.44
CA ALA A 56 2.99 -24.41 -1.36
C ALA A 56 4.16 -24.18 -2.35
N ARG A 57 3.89 -23.54 -3.49
CA ARG A 57 4.89 -23.19 -4.51
C ARG A 57 5.84 -22.06 -4.04
N ASP A 58 5.36 -21.16 -3.20
CA ASP A 58 6.09 -19.96 -2.78
C ASP A 58 6.89 -20.19 -1.50
N ASN A 59 6.61 -21.28 -0.77
CA ASN A 59 7.22 -21.56 0.52
C ASN A 59 8.77 -21.69 0.46
N GLY A 60 9.31 -22.26 -0.61
CA GLY A 60 10.77 -22.37 -0.79
C GLY A 60 11.46 -21.01 -0.98
N LEU A 61 10.82 -20.08 -1.69
CA LEU A 61 11.33 -18.72 -1.86
C LEU A 61 11.16 -17.92 -0.56
N PHE A 62 10.01 -18.08 0.10
CA PHE A 62 9.72 -17.45 1.38
C PHE A 62 10.78 -17.84 2.42
N SER A 63 11.06 -19.13 2.60
CA SER A 63 12.06 -19.60 3.56
C SER A 63 13.47 -19.11 3.22
N HIS A 64 13.85 -19.10 1.93
CA HIS A 64 15.14 -18.57 1.49
C HIS A 64 15.31 -17.08 1.85
N VAL A 65 14.30 -16.26 1.59
CA VAL A 65 14.32 -14.83 1.92
C VAL A 65 14.26 -14.59 3.43
N TYR A 66 13.42 -15.34 4.14
CA TYR A 66 13.23 -15.23 5.59
C TYR A 66 14.53 -15.52 6.34
N THR A 67 15.16 -16.64 6.03
CA THR A 67 16.41 -17.07 6.68
C THR A 67 17.58 -16.16 6.37
N SER A 68 17.63 -15.59 5.16
CA SER A 68 18.63 -14.60 4.76
C SER A 68 18.50 -13.28 5.53
N LYS A 69 17.27 -12.85 5.84
CA LYS A 69 16.98 -11.57 6.52
C LYS A 69 17.09 -11.67 8.03
N GLU A 70 16.64 -12.78 8.61
CA GLU A 70 16.61 -12.97 10.06
C GLU A 70 17.95 -13.47 10.63
N ALA A 71 19.00 -13.54 9.80
CA ALA A 71 20.35 -14.01 10.16
C ALA A 71 20.38 -15.35 10.92
N ALA A 72 19.28 -16.13 10.84
CA ALA A 72 19.23 -17.47 11.35
C ALA A 72 20.16 -18.28 10.43
N ARG A 73 21.39 -18.48 10.88
CA ARG A 73 22.20 -19.63 10.46
C ARG A 73 21.40 -20.86 10.94
N GLY A 74 20.33 -21.17 10.20
CA GLY A 74 19.19 -21.94 10.69
C GLY A 74 17.98 -21.87 9.75
N GLY A 75 18.09 -22.30 8.49
CA GLY A 75 16.91 -22.59 7.64
C GLY A 75 15.87 -23.52 8.27
N GLU A 76 14.64 -23.54 7.73
CA GLU A 76 13.57 -24.41 8.23
C GLU A 76 14.01 -25.90 8.26
N GLY A 77 13.87 -26.54 9.43
CA GLY A 77 14.15 -27.96 9.65
C GLY A 77 15.55 -28.27 10.22
N VAL A 78 15.79 -29.54 10.57
CA VAL A 78 17.01 -30.03 11.24
C VAL A 78 18.31 -29.91 10.43
N GLY A 79 18.22 -29.50 9.15
CA GLY A 79 19.37 -29.30 8.27
C GLY A 79 19.39 -27.93 7.58
N GLY A 80 18.42 -27.09 7.87
CA GLY A 80 18.41 -25.74 7.34
C GLY A 80 19.32 -24.89 8.22
N GLY A 81 20.39 -24.36 7.61
CA GLY A 81 21.26 -23.27 8.08
C GLY A 81 21.95 -23.43 9.44
N GLY A 82 23.19 -23.00 9.53
CA GLY A 82 24.02 -23.25 10.72
C GLY A 82 25.36 -23.77 10.26
N CYS A 83 26.38 -23.64 11.10
CA CYS A 83 27.72 -24.22 10.88
C CYS A 83 27.69 -25.73 10.60
N GLY A 84 26.58 -26.43 10.87
CA GLY A 84 26.51 -27.89 10.78
C GLY A 84 27.43 -28.57 11.80
N CYS A 85 27.84 -27.84 12.83
CA CYS A 85 28.80 -28.27 13.81
C CYS A 85 28.06 -29.04 14.92
N ASN A 86 27.85 -30.33 14.66
CA ASN A 86 27.70 -31.36 15.69
C ASN A 86 29.04 -31.50 16.43
#